data_AF-A0A7X9AC40-F1
#
_entry.id   AF-A0A7X9AC40-F1
#
_cell.length_a   1.000
_cell.length_b   1.000
_cell.length_c   1.000
_cell.angle_alpha   90.00
_cell.angle_beta   90.00
_cell.angle_gamma   90.00
#
_symmetry.space_group_name_H-M   'P 1'
#
loop_
_entity.id
_entity.type
_entity.pdbx_description
1 polymer ?
#
loop_
_entity_poly.entity_id
_entity_poly.type
_entity_poly.pdbx_seq_one_letter_code
_entity_poly.pdbx_strand_id
1 'polypeptide(L)' 'MRVMAINGSPRKGWNTDMLLKNVLDGAASLGAETEMVYLYDLRFRGCVSCMSCKLKDNKNLGRCVLKDELTPFLENAR' A
#
# COMPACT_ATOMS: atom_id res chain seq x y z
N MET A 1 -15.48 -5.63 -5.86
CA MET A 1 -14.70 -4.42 -5.50
C MET A 1 -13.59 -4.84 -4.56
N ARG A 2 -12.39 -4.28 -4.65
CA ARG A 2 -11.27 -4.57 -3.73
C ARG A 2 -10.90 -3.32 -2.93
N VAL A 3 -10.72 -3.46 -1.63
CA VAL A 3 -10.37 -2.38 -0.70
C VAL A 3 -9.11 -2.77 0.07
N MET A 4 -8.07 -1.93 -0.04
CA MET A 4 -6.81 -2.13 0.66
C MET A 4 -6.63 -1.01 1.69
N ALA A 5 -6.45 -1.36 2.96
CA ALA A 5 -6.11 -0.43 4.02
C ALA A 5 -4.61 -0.44 4.28
N ILE A 6 -3.97 0.73 4.22
CA ILE A 6 -2.53 0.88 4.52
C ILE A 6 -2.37 1.45 5.92
N ASN A 7 -1.92 0.61 6.85
CA ASN A 7 -1.63 1.02 8.22
C ASN A 7 -0.16 1.42 8.36
N GLY A 8 0.09 2.72 8.50
CA GLY A 8 1.43 3.28 8.76
C GLY A 8 1.84 3.30 10.24
N SER A 9 0.93 2.95 11.16
CA SER A 9 1.23 2.94 12.59
C SER A 9 2.02 1.67 12.97
N PRO A 10 3.07 1.78 13.80
CA PRO A 10 3.74 0.61 14.37
C PRO A 10 2.88 -0.15 15.39
N ARG A 11 1.79 0.46 15.86
CA ARG A 11 1.00 -0.07 16.99
C ARG A 11 -0.19 -0.88 16.49
N LYS A 12 -0.02 -2.20 16.37
CA LYS A 12 -1.12 -3.14 16.09
C LYS A 12 -2.09 -3.18 17.29
N GLY A 13 -3.39 -3.26 17.02
CA GLY A 13 -4.46 -3.25 18.03
C GLY A 13 -4.79 -1.89 18.64
N TRP A 14 -4.14 -0.81 18.23
CA TRP A 14 -4.42 0.55 18.71
C TRP A 14 -5.30 1.33 17.73
N ASN A 15 -5.57 2.60 18.02
CA ASN A 15 -6.54 3.45 17.31
C ASN A 15 -6.52 3.34 15.77
N THR A 16 -5.35 3.50 15.13
CA THR A 16 -5.25 3.43 13.66
C THR A 16 -5.57 2.04 13.13
N ASP A 17 -5.05 0.98 13.78
CA ASP A 17 -5.32 -0.39 13.38
C ASP A 17 -6.80 -0.76 13.56
N MET A 18 -7.38 -0.40 14.70
CA MET A 18 -8.81 -0.64 14.97
C MET A 18 -9.70 0.13 13.99
N LEU A 19 -9.39 1.38 13.69
CA LEU A 19 -10.18 2.17 12.74
C LEU A 19 -10.15 1.54 11.34
N LEU A 20 -8.96 1.17 10.85
CA LEU A 20 -8.81 0.54 9.54
C LEU A 20 -9.50 -0.83 9.49
N LYS A 21 -9.43 -1.63 10.55
CA LYS A 21 -10.18 -2.90 10.66
C LYS A 21 -11.68 -2.68 10.52
N ASN A 22 -12.26 -1.73 11.26
CA ASN A 22 -13.69 -1.42 11.15
C ASN A 22 -14.09 -0.96 9.74
N VAL A 23 -13.23 -0.20 9.04
CA VAL A 23 -13.47 0.18 7.63
C VAL A 23 -13.48 -1.05 6.72
N LEU A 24 -12.52 -1.96 6.89
CA LEU A 24 -12.46 -3.20 6.11
C LEU A 24 -13.67 -4.09 6.41
N ASP A 25 -14.06 -4.26 7.67
CA ASP A 25 -15.22 -5.06 8.07
C ASP A 25 -16.52 -4.52 7.44
N GLY A 26 -16.69 -3.20 7.44
CA GLY A 26 -17.81 -2.54 6.77
C GLY A 26 -17.82 -2.78 5.26
N ALA A 27 -16.67 -2.66 4.60
CA ALA A 27 -16.56 -2.93 3.16
C ALA A 27 -16.83 -4.41 2.82
N ALA A 28 -16.28 -5.33 3.61
CA ALA A 28 -16.49 -6.77 3.46
C ALA A 28 -17.96 -7.15 3.64
N SER A 29 -18.68 -6.49 4.55
CA SER A 29 -20.13 -6.70 4.76
C SER A 29 -20.99 -6.43 3.52
N LEU A 30 -20.47 -5.64 2.57
CA LEU A 30 -21.10 -5.34 1.28
C LEU A 30 -20.52 -6.16 0.12
N GLY A 31 -19.71 -7.19 0.42
CA GLY A 31 -19.13 -8.09 -0.58
C GLY A 31 -17.84 -7.58 -1.23
N ALA A 32 -17.15 -6.61 -0.63
CA ALA A 32 -15.81 -6.23 -1.08
C ALA A 32 -14.74 -7.22 -0.61
N GLU A 33 -13.76 -7.51 -1.46
CA GLU A 33 -12.52 -8.17 -1.05
C GLU A 33 -11.65 -7.16 -0.29
N THR A 34 -11.20 -7.51 0.90
CA THR A 34 -10.50 -6.58 1.79
C THR A 34 -9.11 -7.08 2.18
N GLU A 35 -8.17 -6.16 2.30
CA GLU A 35 -6.78 -6.46 2.67
C GLU A 35 -6.21 -5.39 3.62
N MET A 36 -5.53 -5.82 4.68
CA MET A 36 -4.77 -4.94 5.57
C MET A 36 -3.28 -5.03 5.26
N VAL A 37 -2.63 -3.89 5.03
CA VAL A 37 -1.18 -3.77 4.80
C VAL A 37 -0.54 -3.04 5.97
N TYR A 38 0.34 -3.71 6.70
CA TYR A 38 1.12 -3.11 7.79
C TYR A 38 2.43 -2.53 7.25
N LEU A 39 2.40 -1.26 6.83
CA LEU A 39 3.54 -0.60 6.19
C LEU A 39 4.79 -0.58 7.08
N TYR A 40 4.61 -0.45 8.40
CA TYR A 40 5.72 -0.42 9.37
C TYR A 40 6.50 -1.73 9.43
N ASP A 41 5.87 -2.86 9.11
CA ASP A 41 6.53 -4.18 9.12
C ASP A 41 7.39 -4.40 7.86
N LEU A 42 7.18 -3.62 6.81
CA LEU A 42 7.87 -3.76 5.54
C LEU A 42 9.28 -3.16 5.61
N ARG A 43 10.23 -3.85 5.00
CA ARG A 43 11.60 -3.36 4.74
C ARG A 43 11.66 -2.73 3.35
N PHE A 44 11.50 -1.42 3.32
CA PHE A 44 11.57 -0.62 2.11
C PHE A 44 12.27 0.72 2.37
N ARG A 45 12.77 1.36 1.32
CA ARG A 45 13.49 2.65 1.45
C ARG A 45 12.60 3.87 1.22
N GLY A 46 11.41 3.67 0.68
CA GLY A 46 10.57 4.75 0.17
C GLY A 46 11.12 5.37 -1.11
N CYS A 47 10.58 6.52 -1.49
CA CYS A 47 11.04 7.25 -2.67
C CYS A 47 12.43 7.86 -2.41
N VAL A 48 13.40 7.57 -3.29
CA VAL A 48 14.77 8.12 -3.20
C VAL A 48 15.04 9.24 -4.23
N SER A 49 13.99 9.80 -4.85
CA SER A 49 14.12 10.85 -5.88
C SER A 49 15.03 10.48 -7.08
N CYS A 50 15.06 9.21 -7.50
CA CYS A 50 15.78 8.82 -8.72
C CYS A 50 15.14 9.35 -10.02
N MET A 51 13.92 9.88 -9.95
CA MET A 51 13.13 10.46 -11.06
C MET A 51 12.81 9.53 -12.24
N SER A 52 13.23 8.25 -12.21
CA SER A 52 12.96 7.31 -13.32
C SER A 52 11.47 7.19 -13.66
N CYS A 53 10.58 7.23 -12.68
CA CYS A 53 9.13 7.11 -12.91
C CYS A 53 8.50 8.34 -13.59
N LYS A 54 9.23 9.45 -13.73
CA LYS A 54 8.78 10.71 -14.34
C LYS A 54 9.37 10.98 -15.72
N LEU A 55 10.33 10.17 -16.17
CA LEU A 55 10.95 10.33 -17.48
C LEU A 55 9.92 10.07 -18.59
N LYS A 56 9.80 11.01 -19.53
CA LYS A 56 8.99 10.84 -20.74
C LYS A 56 9.58 9.71 -21.59
N ASP A 57 8.71 8.99 -22.29
CA ASP A 57 9.07 7.89 -23.19
C ASP A 57 9.87 6.75 -22.52
N ASN A 58 9.74 6.60 -21.20
CA ASN A 58 10.37 5.52 -20.41
C ASN A 58 9.39 4.35 -20.19
N LYS A 59 9.88 3.12 -20.30
CA LYS A 59 9.16 1.88 -19.94
C LYS A 59 8.64 1.87 -18.48
N ASN A 60 9.24 2.69 -17.62
CA ASN A 60 8.90 2.80 -16.21
C ASN A 60 8.03 4.04 -15.88
N LEU A 61 7.39 4.69 -16.85
CA LEU A 61 6.51 5.83 -16.58
C LEU A 61 5.41 5.44 -15.56
N GLY A 62 5.35 6.17 -14.44
CA GLY A 62 4.44 5.89 -13.34
C GLY A 62 4.71 4.57 -12.59
N ARG A 63 5.87 3.93 -12.80
CA ARG A 63 6.29 2.70 -12.09
C ARG A 63 7.60 2.93 -11.37
N CYS A 64 7.63 2.58 -10.08
CA CYS A 64 8.89 2.60 -9.33
C CYS A 64 9.84 1.54 -9.90
N VAL A 65 11.09 1.92 -10.13
CA VAL A 65 12.16 1.02 -10.58
C VAL A 65 12.87 0.32 -9.44
N LEU A 66 12.74 0.86 -8.22
CA LEU A 66 13.28 0.21 -7.03
C LEU A 66 12.34 -0.93 -6.65
N LYS A 67 12.93 -2.12 -6.48
CA LYS A 67 12.23 -3.33 -6.08
C LYS A 67 12.62 -3.67 -4.65
N ASP A 68 11.65 -3.58 -3.75
CA ASP A 68 11.73 -3.94 -2.33
C ASP A 68 10.38 -4.51 -1.83
N GLU A 69 10.22 -4.73 -0.52
CA GLU A 69 9.00 -5.30 0.06
C GLU A 69 7.74 -4.44 -0.17
N LEU A 70 7.86 -3.17 -0.58
CA LEU A 70 6.73 -2.31 -0.95
C LEU A 70 6.21 -2.61 -2.38
N THR A 71 7.03 -3.22 -3.24
CA THR A 71 6.72 -3.50 -4.65
C THR A 71 5.36 -4.15 -4.90
N PRO A 72 5.01 -5.30 -4.28
CA PRO A 72 3.75 -5.98 -4.60
C PRO A 72 2.53 -5.11 -4.26
N PHE A 73 2.61 -4.27 -3.24
CA PHE A 73 1.52 -3.35 -2.88
C PHE A 73 1.36 -2.20 -3.89
N LEU A 74 2.48 -1.64 -4.39
CA LEU A 74 2.45 -0.62 -5.46
C LEU A 74 1.89 -1.17 -6.78
N GLU A 75 2.15 -2.45 -7.07
CA GLU A 75 1.62 -3.13 -8.26
C GLU A 75 0.12 -3.47 -8.09
N ASN A 76 -0.29 -3.88 -6.89
CA ASN A 76 -1.69 -4.19 -6.56
C ASN A 76 -2.60 -2.95 -6.41
N ALA A 77 -2.05 -1.78 -6.10
CA ALA A 77 -2.82 -0.55 -5.89
C ALA A 77 -3.18 0.22 -7.18
N ARG A 78 -2.88 -0.36 -8.35
CA ARG A 78 -3.23 0.18 -9.67
C ARG A 78 -4.60 -0.31 -10.13
#